data_AF-A0A5C0ZQ46-F1
#
_entry.id   AF-A0A5C0ZQ46-F1
#
_cell.length_a   1.000
_cell.length_b   1.000
_cell.length_c   1.000
_cell.angle_alpha   90.00
_cell.angle_beta   90.00
_cell.angle_gamma   90.00
#
_symmetry.space_group_name_H-M   'P 1'
#
loop_
_entity.id
_entity.type
_entity.pdbx_description
1 polymer ?
#
loop_
_entity_poly.entity_id
_entity_poly.type
_entity_poly.pdbx_seq_one_letter_code
_entity_poly.pdbx_strand_id
1 'polypeptide(L)'
;MEKLNWPIITLFVGICSCTGSDHSLVPIKGTWKLLSATVVTGKDSVTTDYSKGTSMIKIINDSHFAFLRHDENTPKDSSHHFDAGGGRYTLKGNAYTEYLDFYANRNWEGNTFNFQVTILNDTLVQKGTEKVESEGINREIIERYVRVQ
;
A
#
# COMPACT_ATOMS: atom_id res chain seq x y z
N MET A 1 -29.17 66.03 -30.03
CA MET A 1 -28.83 64.60 -30.23
C MET A 1 -27.42 64.40 -29.71
N GLU A 2 -27.29 64.12 -28.41
CA GLU A 2 -26.01 63.86 -27.76
C GLU A 2 -25.69 62.36 -27.85
N LYS A 3 -24.46 62.02 -28.28
CA LYS A 3 -23.97 60.63 -28.32
C LYS A 3 -23.26 60.31 -27.01
N LEU A 4 -23.89 59.43 -26.24
CA LEU A 4 -23.38 58.89 -24.98
C LEU A 4 -22.35 57.78 -25.28
N ASN A 5 -21.07 58.06 -25.06
CA ASN A 5 -19.99 57.05 -25.16
C ASN A 5 -19.83 56.34 -23.81
N TRP A 6 -20.16 55.05 -23.77
CA TRP A 6 -19.95 54.18 -22.60
C TRP A 6 -18.53 53.57 -22.64
N PRO A 7 -17.73 53.66 -21.57
CA PRO A 7 -16.41 53.03 -21.54
C PRO A 7 -16.51 51.52 -21.33
N ILE A 8 -15.84 50.75 -22.18
CA ILE A 8 -15.66 49.30 -22.07
C ILE A 8 -14.79 49.02 -20.83
N ILE A 9 -15.39 48.41 -19.80
CA ILE A 9 -14.67 47.91 -18.62
C ILE A 9 -14.24 46.47 -18.92
N THR A 10 -12.95 46.29 -19.24
CA THR A 10 -12.35 44.96 -19.42
C THR A 10 -11.97 44.38 -18.06
N LEU A 11 -12.74 43.40 -17.59
CA LEU A 11 -12.48 42.66 -16.35
C LEU A 11 -11.31 41.69 -16.55
N PHE A 12 -10.15 42.01 -15.99
CA PHE A 12 -8.98 41.12 -15.96
C PHE A 12 -9.21 40.02 -14.92
N VAL A 13 -9.54 38.81 -15.37
CA VAL A 13 -9.64 37.63 -14.51
C VAL A 13 -8.21 37.11 -14.25
N GLY A 14 -7.75 37.30 -13.02
CA GLY A 14 -6.45 36.80 -12.56
C GLY A 14 -6.46 35.29 -12.42
N ILE A 15 -5.58 34.61 -13.15
CA ILE A 15 -5.37 33.16 -13.04
C ILE A 15 -4.46 32.93 -11.83
N CYS A 16 -5.05 32.54 -10.70
CA CYS A 16 -4.28 31.99 -9.58
C CYS A 16 -3.69 30.65 -10.01
N SER A 17 -2.43 30.63 -10.43
CA SER A 17 -1.64 29.41 -10.50
C SER A 17 -1.32 28.96 -9.07
N CYS A 18 -2.14 28.08 -8.53
CA CYS A 18 -1.79 27.29 -7.37
C CYS A 18 -0.72 26.28 -7.78
N THR A 19 0.55 26.57 -7.52
CA THR A 19 1.61 25.55 -7.55
C THR A 19 1.50 24.70 -6.28
N GLY A 20 0.48 23.84 -6.22
CA GLY A 20 0.50 22.72 -5.29
C GLY A 20 1.63 21.80 -5.74
N SER A 21 2.56 21.50 -4.83
CA SER A 21 3.56 20.45 -5.05
C SER A 21 2.81 19.13 -5.26
N ASP A 22 2.59 18.79 -6.52
CA ASP A 22 1.96 17.55 -6.94
C ASP A 22 2.92 16.42 -6.61
N HIS A 23 2.82 15.89 -5.38
CA HIS A 23 3.50 14.66 -5.00
C HIS A 23 2.86 13.55 -5.82
N SER A 24 3.39 13.33 -7.04
CA SER A 24 2.95 12.27 -7.94
C SER A 24 2.87 10.96 -7.15
N LEU A 25 1.66 10.42 -7.05
CA LEU A 25 1.41 9.19 -6.30
C LEU A 25 2.24 8.04 -6.88
N VAL A 26 2.84 7.21 -6.01
CA VAL A 26 3.51 5.98 -6.45
C VAL A 26 2.47 5.04 -7.07
N PRO A 27 2.65 4.52 -8.31
CA PRO A 27 1.63 3.73 -9.00
C PRO A 27 1.56 2.27 -8.50
N ILE A 28 1.15 2.10 -7.23
CA ILE A 28 1.10 0.81 -6.52
C ILE A 28 -0.09 -0.06 -6.91
N LYS A 29 -1.03 0.43 -7.71
CA LYS A 29 -2.19 -0.38 -8.15
C LYS A 29 -1.72 -1.57 -8.98
N GLY A 30 -2.38 -2.71 -8.79
CA GLY A 30 -2.10 -3.96 -9.48
C GLY A 30 -1.97 -5.15 -8.53
N THR A 31 -1.52 -6.27 -9.10
CA THR A 31 -1.26 -7.52 -8.37
C THR A 31 0.24 -7.71 -8.21
N TRP A 32 0.64 -8.07 -7.00
CA TRP A 32 2.02 -8.11 -6.55
C TRP A 32 2.30 -9.46 -5.88
N LYS A 33 3.28 -10.23 -6.36
CA LYS A 33 3.72 -11.47 -5.71
C LYS A 33 4.84 -11.16 -4.72
N LEU A 34 4.71 -11.61 -3.47
CA LEU A 34 5.77 -11.43 -2.47
C LEU A 34 7.01 -12.26 -2.86
N LEU A 35 8.18 -11.63 -2.84
CA LEU A 35 9.47 -12.27 -3.06
C LEU A 35 10.21 -12.53 -1.76
N SER A 36 10.20 -11.55 -0.85
CA SER A 36 10.92 -11.64 0.42
C SER A 36 10.32 -10.70 1.46
N ALA A 37 10.40 -11.08 2.73
CA ALA A 37 10.14 -10.18 3.84
C ALA A 37 11.33 -10.19 4.81
N THR A 38 11.78 -9.02 5.23
CA THR A 38 12.75 -8.84 6.31
C THR A 38 12.04 -8.28 7.53
N VAL A 39 12.10 -9.00 8.64
CA VAL A 39 11.62 -8.55 9.94
C VAL A 39 12.81 -8.11 10.78
N VAL A 40 12.72 -6.92 11.36
CA VAL A 40 13.75 -6.34 12.23
C VAL A 40 13.18 -6.15 13.64
N THR A 41 13.86 -6.74 14.62
CA THR A 41 13.50 -6.65 16.05
C THR A 41 14.73 -6.23 16.84
N GLY A 42 14.74 -4.98 17.33
CA GLY A 42 15.90 -4.43 18.02
C GLY A 42 17.12 -4.32 17.10
N LYS A 43 18.15 -5.13 17.35
CA LYS A 43 19.38 -5.19 16.52
C LYS A 43 19.40 -6.37 15.56
N ASP A 44 18.46 -7.30 15.70
CA ASP A 44 18.42 -8.53 14.91
C ASP A 44 17.50 -8.35 13.71
N SER A 45 17.84 -9.03 12.61
CA SER A 45 16.98 -9.08 11.42
C SER A 45 16.96 -10.48 10.84
N VAL A 46 15.78 -10.90 10.38
CA VAL A 46 15.57 -12.18 9.70
C VAL A 46 14.92 -11.89 8.36
N THR A 47 15.50 -12.44 7.28
CA THR A 47 14.92 -12.37 5.94
C THR A 47 14.41 -13.73 5.53
N THR A 48 13.14 -13.78 5.17
CA THR A 48 12.49 -14.98 4.62
C THR A 48 12.36 -14.83 3.11
N ASP A 49 12.80 -15.85 2.38
CA ASP A 49 12.62 -15.98 0.93
C ASP A 49 11.29 -16.68 0.64
N TYR A 50 10.39 -15.98 -0.05
CA TYR A 50 9.06 -16.47 -0.44
C TYR A 50 9.01 -16.89 -1.92
N SER A 51 10.16 -17.03 -2.59
CA SER A 51 10.23 -17.52 -3.97
C SER A 51 9.93 -19.02 -4.11
N LYS A 52 9.88 -19.78 -3.00
CA LYS A 52 9.63 -21.22 -2.98
C LYS A 52 8.81 -21.64 -1.77
N GLY A 53 7.97 -22.66 -1.93
CA GLY A 53 7.28 -23.35 -0.83
C GLY A 53 6.03 -22.63 -0.31
N THR A 54 5.92 -21.33 -0.53
CA THR A 54 4.74 -20.52 -0.23
C THR A 54 4.51 -19.55 -1.38
N SER A 55 3.25 -19.32 -1.73
CA SER A 55 2.84 -18.25 -2.64
C SER A 55 2.01 -17.23 -1.86
N MET A 56 2.36 -15.95 -2.00
CA MET A 56 1.55 -14.85 -1.50
C MET A 56 1.40 -13.79 -2.57
N ILE A 57 0.17 -13.34 -2.80
CA ILE A 57 -0.12 -12.18 -3.62
C ILE A 57 -0.77 -11.08 -2.78
N LYS A 58 -0.49 -9.83 -3.14
CA LYS A 58 -1.20 -8.63 -2.70
C LYS A 58 -1.86 -7.98 -3.91
N ILE A 59 -3.15 -7.70 -3.81
CA ILE A 59 -3.94 -7.03 -4.84
C ILE A 59 -4.26 -5.65 -4.28
N ILE A 60 -3.89 -4.60 -5.01
CA ILE A 60 -4.17 -3.20 -4.65
C ILE A 60 -5.01 -2.59 -5.76
N ASN A 61 -6.26 -2.24 -5.45
CA ASN A 61 -7.16 -1.55 -6.37
C ASN A 61 -7.18 -0.04 -6.07
N ASP A 62 -8.24 0.67 -6.48
CA ASP A 62 -8.35 2.11 -6.25
C ASP A 62 -8.48 2.55 -4.79
N SER A 63 -8.97 1.68 -3.90
CA SER A 63 -9.36 2.04 -2.53
C SER A 63 -9.02 0.99 -1.47
N HIS A 64 -8.77 -0.25 -1.88
CA HIS A 64 -8.58 -1.40 -1.02
C HIS A 64 -7.35 -2.20 -1.43
N PHE A 65 -6.82 -2.91 -0.45
CA PHE A 65 -5.86 -3.98 -0.64
C PHE A 65 -6.44 -5.30 -0.13
N ALA A 66 -5.94 -6.39 -0.67
CA ALA A 66 -6.14 -7.73 -0.13
C ALA A 66 -4.84 -8.52 -0.31
N PHE A 67 -4.56 -9.43 0.61
CA PHE A 67 -3.50 -10.42 0.44
C PHE A 67 -4.06 -11.82 0.61
N LEU A 68 -3.48 -12.75 -0.14
CA LEU A 68 -3.77 -14.17 -0.05
C LEU A 68 -2.45 -14.90 -0.03
N ARG A 69 -2.30 -15.84 0.91
CA ARG A 69 -1.13 -16.68 1.08
C ARG A 69 -1.58 -18.14 1.19
N HIS A 70 -0.81 -19.05 0.61
CA HIS A 70 -0.89 -20.47 0.90
C HIS A 70 0.47 -21.13 0.68
N ASP A 71 0.64 -22.31 1.25
CA ASP A 71 1.79 -23.15 0.95
C ASP A 71 1.62 -23.86 -0.40
N GLU A 72 2.72 -24.01 -1.13
CA GLU A 72 2.78 -24.71 -2.41
C GLU A 72 3.13 -26.19 -2.20
N ASN A 73 2.74 -27.06 -3.15
CA ASN A 73 3.04 -28.50 -3.13
C ASN A 73 2.45 -29.27 -1.92
N THR A 74 1.41 -28.75 -1.29
CA THR A 74 0.66 -29.44 -0.23
C THR A 74 -0.43 -30.35 -0.83
N PRO A 75 -0.96 -31.31 -0.06
CA PRO A 75 -2.16 -32.05 -0.45
C PRO A 75 -3.31 -31.12 -0.83
N LYS A 76 -4.22 -31.60 -1.70
CA LYS A 76 -5.45 -30.88 -2.08
C LYS A 76 -6.53 -31.01 -1.00
N ASP A 77 -6.18 -30.64 0.21
CA ASP A 77 -7.05 -30.58 1.39
C ASP A 77 -6.88 -29.22 2.09
N SER A 78 -7.38 -29.06 3.31
CA SER A 78 -7.30 -27.80 4.06
C SER A 78 -5.96 -27.57 4.77
N SER A 79 -4.93 -28.41 4.54
CA SER A 79 -3.63 -28.29 5.21
C SER A 79 -2.65 -27.33 4.51
N HIS A 80 -3.11 -26.58 3.51
CA HIS A 80 -2.27 -25.68 2.70
C HIS A 80 -1.94 -24.33 3.37
N HIS A 81 -2.16 -24.23 4.69
CA HIS A 81 -1.92 -23.03 5.50
C HIS A 81 -2.39 -21.73 4.82
N PHE A 82 -3.64 -21.74 4.35
CA PHE A 82 -4.24 -20.55 3.77
C PHE A 82 -4.34 -19.44 4.81
N ASP A 83 -3.91 -18.25 4.40
CA ASP A 83 -4.01 -17.04 5.19
C ASP A 83 -4.39 -15.87 4.28
N ALA A 84 -5.25 -15.00 4.76
CA ALA A 84 -5.76 -13.90 3.96
C ALA A 84 -6.28 -12.77 4.82
N GLY A 85 -6.15 -11.56 4.30
CA GLY A 85 -6.67 -10.34 4.90
C GLY A 85 -6.78 -9.22 3.89
N GLY A 86 -7.29 -8.08 4.34
CA GLY A 86 -7.45 -6.91 3.50
C GLY A 86 -8.26 -5.82 4.16
N GLY A 87 -8.43 -4.74 3.42
CA GLY A 87 -9.20 -3.59 3.88
C GLY A 87 -8.91 -2.37 3.03
N ARG A 88 -9.28 -1.20 3.54
CA ARG A 88 -9.06 0.07 2.86
C ARG A 88 -7.60 0.52 2.98
N TYR A 89 -7.20 1.44 2.13
CA TYR A 89 -5.94 2.14 2.28
C TYR A 89 -6.02 3.62 1.90
N THR A 90 -5.04 4.41 2.32
CA THR A 90 -4.75 5.71 1.72
C THR A 90 -3.32 5.77 1.22
N LEU A 91 -3.09 6.54 0.15
CA LEU A 91 -1.77 6.82 -0.39
C LEU A 91 -1.60 8.33 -0.59
N LYS A 92 -0.59 8.90 0.05
CA LYS A 92 -0.21 10.32 -0.08
C LYS A 92 1.27 10.41 -0.44
N GLY A 93 1.58 10.66 -1.71
CA GLY A 93 2.93 10.51 -2.24
C GLY A 93 3.39 9.05 -2.13
N ASN A 94 4.33 8.78 -1.23
CA ASN A 94 4.82 7.44 -0.90
C ASN A 94 4.38 6.92 0.48
N ALA A 95 3.60 7.70 1.23
CA ALA A 95 3.03 7.27 2.51
C ALA A 95 1.78 6.42 2.24
N TYR A 96 1.88 5.13 2.52
CA TYR A 96 0.85 4.12 2.32
C TYR A 96 0.33 3.62 3.66
N THR A 97 -0.94 3.91 3.97
CA THR A 97 -1.57 3.50 5.22
C THR A 97 -2.63 2.45 4.93
N GLU A 98 -2.47 1.24 5.47
CA GLU A 98 -3.44 0.16 5.42
C GLU A 98 -4.34 0.18 6.67
N TYR A 99 -5.65 0.07 6.46
CA TYR A 99 -6.64 -0.12 7.51
C TYR A 99 -7.15 -1.56 7.40
N LEU A 100 -6.78 -2.42 8.35
CA LEU A 100 -7.08 -3.85 8.26
C LEU A 100 -8.52 -4.11 8.69
N ASP A 101 -9.41 -4.25 7.72
CA ASP A 101 -10.85 -4.45 7.95
C ASP A 101 -11.21 -5.95 8.07
N PHE A 102 -10.44 -6.83 7.43
CA PHE A 102 -10.65 -8.28 7.43
C PHE A 102 -9.32 -9.02 7.62
N TYR A 103 -9.28 -10.00 8.53
CA TYR A 103 -8.13 -10.91 8.63
C TYR A 103 -8.52 -12.26 9.24
N ALA A 104 -7.82 -13.33 8.86
CA ALA A 104 -8.01 -14.66 9.44
C ALA A 104 -7.82 -14.65 10.97
N ASN A 105 -6.86 -13.88 11.49
CA ASN A 105 -6.73 -13.61 12.92
C ASN A 105 -7.43 -12.28 13.29
N ARG A 106 -8.66 -12.38 13.80
CA ARG A 106 -9.47 -11.20 14.15
C ARG A 106 -8.86 -10.28 15.20
N ASN A 107 -7.87 -10.74 15.99
CA ASN A 107 -7.18 -9.89 16.96
C ASN A 107 -6.40 -8.73 16.32
N TRP A 108 -6.15 -8.79 15.00
CA TRP A 108 -5.51 -7.71 14.26
C TRP A 108 -6.52 -6.78 13.57
N GLU A 109 -7.80 -7.14 13.47
CA GLU A 109 -8.81 -6.30 12.82
C GLU A 109 -8.90 -4.93 13.51
N GLY A 110 -9.11 -3.87 12.73
CA GLY A 110 -9.18 -2.49 13.21
C GLY A 110 -7.82 -1.82 13.45
N ASN A 111 -6.70 -2.56 13.37
CA ASN A 111 -5.38 -1.95 13.41
C ASN A 111 -5.08 -1.17 12.12
N THR A 112 -4.20 -0.18 12.26
CA THR A 112 -3.73 0.66 11.15
C THR A 112 -2.23 0.50 11.02
N PHE A 113 -1.76 0.22 9.80
CA PHE A 113 -0.37 0.00 9.49
C PHE A 113 0.14 1.09 8.56
N ASN A 114 1.24 1.75 8.95
CA ASN A 114 1.81 2.85 8.19
C ASN A 114 3.12 2.39 7.54
N PHE A 115 3.17 2.54 6.22
CA PHE A 115 4.30 2.14 5.39
C PHE A 115 4.76 3.28 4.49
N GLN A 116 6.03 3.19 4.11
CA GLN A 116 6.60 3.91 2.97
C GLN A 116 6.75 2.93 1.81
N VAL A 117 6.28 3.32 0.62
CA VAL A 117 6.35 2.49 -0.59
C VAL A 117 7.24 3.10 -1.66
N THR A 118 8.01 2.28 -2.36
CA THR A 118 8.76 2.68 -3.56
C THR A 118 8.58 1.66 -4.66
N ILE A 119 8.60 2.13 -5.91
CA ILE A 119 8.63 1.26 -7.08
C ILE A 119 9.95 1.47 -7.81
N LEU A 120 10.66 0.37 -8.06
CA LEU A 120 11.85 0.32 -8.89
C LEU A 120 11.60 -0.74 -9.97
N ASN A 121 11.42 -0.31 -11.22
CA ASN A 121 11.01 -1.16 -12.33
C ASN A 121 9.69 -1.91 -12.04
N ASP A 122 9.74 -3.23 -11.94
CA ASP A 122 8.64 -4.14 -11.65
C ASP A 122 8.55 -4.50 -10.16
N THR A 123 9.36 -3.88 -9.31
CA THR A 123 9.45 -4.22 -7.89
C THR A 123 8.82 -3.15 -7.02
N LEU A 124 7.83 -3.54 -6.21
CA LEU A 124 7.30 -2.74 -5.11
C LEU A 124 8.05 -3.09 -3.82
N VAL A 125 8.56 -2.08 -3.13
CA VAL A 125 9.12 -2.23 -1.78
C VAL A 125 8.22 -1.49 -0.80
N GLN A 126 7.75 -2.20 0.22
CA GLN A 126 6.94 -1.67 1.30
C GLN A 126 7.74 -1.77 2.60
N LYS A 127 7.87 -0.69 3.35
CA LYS A 127 8.60 -0.65 4.62
C LYS A 127 7.80 0.07 5.68
N GLY A 128 7.67 -0.50 6.87
CA GLY A 128 6.96 0.14 7.97
C GLY A 128 7.07 -0.60 9.29
N THR A 129 6.38 -0.10 10.31
CA THR A 129 6.32 -0.73 11.62
C THR A 129 5.00 -1.45 11.78
N GLU A 130 5.07 -2.75 12.10
CA GLU A 130 3.94 -3.53 12.56
C GLU A 130 3.88 -3.47 14.08
N LYS A 131 2.83 -2.83 14.60
CA LYS A 131 2.55 -2.78 16.03
C LYS A 131 1.13 -3.26 16.27
N VAL A 132 0.98 -4.39 16.95
CA VAL A 132 -0.30 -4.96 17.34
C VAL A 132 -0.22 -5.30 18.82
N GLU A 133 -0.74 -4.40 19.65
CA GLU A 133 -0.57 -4.47 21.12
C GLU A 133 -1.24 -5.71 21.72
N SER A 134 -2.41 -6.10 21.20
CA SER A 134 -3.15 -7.30 21.60
C SER A 134 -2.35 -8.59 21.41
N GLU A 135 -1.39 -8.59 20.48
CA GLU A 135 -0.58 -9.75 20.11
C GLU A 135 0.86 -9.60 20.60
N GLY A 136 1.19 -8.52 21.32
CA GLY A 136 2.55 -8.24 21.79
C GLY A 136 3.56 -7.98 20.65
N ILE A 137 3.08 -7.57 19.48
CA ILE A 137 3.91 -7.37 18.28
C ILE A 137 4.35 -5.92 18.20
N ASN A 138 5.66 -5.72 18.04
CA ASN A 138 6.28 -4.45 17.69
C ASN A 138 7.59 -4.72 16.93
N ARG A 139 7.57 -4.55 15.62
CA ARG A 139 8.70 -4.86 14.73
C ARG A 139 8.67 -3.99 13.49
N GLU A 140 9.83 -3.78 12.87
CA GLU A 140 9.88 -3.22 11.52
C GLU A 140 9.80 -4.36 10.50
N ILE A 141 9.06 -4.14 9.42
CA ILE A 141 8.95 -5.07 8.30
C ILE A 141 9.32 -4.37 6.99
N ILE A 142 10.07 -5.08 6.14
CA ILE A 142 10.43 -4.65 4.79
C ILE A 142 10.02 -5.79 3.85
N GLU A 143 9.05 -5.53 3.00
CA GLU A 143 8.53 -6.50 2.05
C GLU A 143 8.90 -6.07 0.63
N ARG A 144 9.31 -7.05 -0.19
CA ARG A 144 9.63 -6.85 -1.60
C ARG A 144 8.72 -7.71 -2.44
N TYR A 145 8.06 -7.09 -3.40
CA TYR A 145 7.13 -7.73 -4.29
C TYR A 145 7.52 -7.51 -5.74
N VAL A 146 7.19 -8.48 -6.60
CA VAL A 146 7.25 -8.33 -8.07
C VAL A 146 5.85 -8.18 -8.64
N ARG A 147 5.68 -7.32 -9.64
CA ARG A 147 4.42 -7.15 -10.35
C ARG A 147 4.06 -8.44 -11.09
N VAL A 148 2.82 -8.91 -10.92
CA VAL A 148 2.26 -10.00 -11.71
C VAL A 148 1.78 -9.43 -13.05
N GLN A 149 2.20 -10.05 -14.16
CA GLN A 149 1.81 -9.68 -15.52
C GLN A 149 0.49 -10.34 -15.92
#